data_AF-A0A2E7C7X4-F1
#
_entry.id   AF-A0A2E7C7X4-F1
#
_cell.length_a   1.000
_cell.length_b   1.000
_cell.length_c   1.000
_cell.angle_alpha   90.00
_cell.angle_beta   90.00
_cell.angle_gamma   90.00
#
_symmetry.space_group_name_H-M   'P 1'
#
loop_
_entity.id
_entity.type
_entity.pdbx_description
1 polymer ?
#
loop_
_entity_poly.entity_id
_entity_poly.type
_entity_poly.pdbx_seq_one_letter_code
_entity_poly.pdbx_strand_id
1 'polypeptide(L)'
;MMKTMIKTAGAASLLAMAVAGTSAVAAPLAELGFSQHAGFGEPTFFGTSLQYKPASDVVNTDPLAPAGTLTSFAWEGANDPVESSIAIVSYNNGNAPTADLDGTPLRYTSTFAVDGDGQWNEGDWWVIDTITQTNRTLTTLGGAVVDPLWVVDTLANLRIYADAARTDLAYADPTTNNSISFNETLNTSTEAACAGLNPLETLCDDIFTASSDAFAPVSFVRDGYRYDLSFTLFAGTSTDNGVPSGTSEVVLNPDGTITVYTPEFNPGTSSIHVAMSYMATAVPEPSVLGLFGAGMLALGFAGRRRKKA
;
A
#
# COMPACT_ATOMS: atom_id res chain seq x y z
N MET A 1 -3.68 90.61 -13.41
CA MET A 1 -3.62 89.14 -13.49
C MET A 1 -2.27 88.71 -12.91
N MET A 2 -2.10 87.97 -11.80
CA MET A 2 -3.03 87.12 -11.01
C MET A 2 -3.64 86.00 -11.88
N LYS A 3 -3.44 84.69 -11.68
CA LYS A 3 -2.84 83.87 -10.58
C LYS A 3 -2.42 82.49 -11.22
N THR A 4 -1.62 81.53 -10.70
CA THR A 4 -1.06 81.21 -9.36
C THR A 4 0.24 80.34 -9.48
N MET A 5 1.00 80.19 -8.37
CA MET A 5 1.80 79.00 -7.96
C MET A 5 1.10 77.63 -8.19
N ILE A 6 1.70 76.42 -8.19
CA ILE A 6 2.74 75.69 -7.39
C ILE A 6 3.25 74.52 -8.30
N LYS A 7 4.46 73.93 -8.31
CA LYS A 7 5.55 73.54 -7.36
C LYS A 7 5.53 72.04 -6.91
N THR A 8 6.60 71.31 -7.26
CA THR A 8 7.21 70.13 -6.58
C THR A 8 6.52 68.76 -6.41
N ALA A 9 7.36 67.74 -6.62
CA ALA A 9 7.38 66.40 -5.99
C ALA A 9 6.30 65.36 -6.38
N GLY A 10 6.61 64.06 -6.37
CA GLY A 10 7.89 63.42 -6.03
C GLY A 10 7.93 61.92 -6.35
N ALA A 11 9.07 61.27 -6.10
CA ALA A 11 9.23 59.84 -6.33
C ALA A 11 8.38 59.02 -5.36
N ALA A 12 7.68 58.01 -5.90
CA ALA A 12 7.10 56.92 -5.12
C ALA A 12 7.87 55.64 -5.46
N SER A 13 8.98 55.41 -4.76
CA SER A 13 9.77 54.18 -4.91
C SER A 13 8.88 52.96 -4.69
N LEU A 14 8.98 51.98 -5.58
CA LEU A 14 8.44 50.64 -5.34
C LEU A 14 9.29 49.95 -4.26
N LEU A 15 9.04 50.33 -3.00
CA LEU A 15 9.49 49.57 -1.84
C LEU A 15 8.65 48.30 -1.77
N ALA A 16 9.01 47.33 -2.59
CA ALA A 16 8.68 45.94 -2.35
C ALA A 16 9.40 45.54 -1.05
N MET A 17 8.74 45.75 0.09
CA MET A 17 9.13 45.10 1.34
C MET A 17 8.94 43.60 1.15
N ALA A 18 9.99 42.94 0.65
CA ALA A 18 10.19 41.53 0.86
C ALA A 18 10.27 41.33 2.38
N VAL A 19 9.15 41.00 3.00
CA VAL A 19 9.10 40.49 4.38
C VAL A 19 9.69 39.09 4.30
N ALA A 20 11.02 39.03 4.25
CA ALA A 20 11.80 37.81 4.41
C ALA A 20 11.74 37.37 5.87
N GLY A 21 10.53 37.06 6.34
CA GLY A 21 10.30 36.26 7.52
C GLY A 21 10.71 34.84 7.19
N THR A 22 12.02 34.58 7.18
CA THR A 22 12.56 33.23 7.08
C THR A 22 12.33 32.51 8.41
N SER A 23 11.08 32.12 8.65
CA SER A 23 10.83 30.94 9.48
C SER A 23 11.68 29.82 8.89
N ALA A 24 12.58 29.25 9.70
CA ALA A 24 13.35 28.09 9.30
C ALA A 24 12.44 26.86 9.39
N VAL A 25 11.57 26.69 8.39
CA VAL A 25 10.96 25.39 8.09
C VAL A 25 12.11 24.40 7.92
N ALA A 26 11.97 23.20 8.46
CA ALA A 26 12.98 22.15 8.28
C ALA A 26 13.15 21.80 6.79
N ALA A 27 14.15 21.00 6.46
CA ALA A 27 14.06 20.18 5.25
C ALA A 27 13.03 19.06 5.49
N PRO A 28 12.42 18.48 4.45
CA PRO A 28 11.80 17.17 4.60
C PRO A 28 12.85 16.15 5.05
N LEU A 29 12.41 15.06 5.67
CA LEU A 29 13.28 13.94 6.04
C LEU A 29 13.85 13.31 4.76
N ALA A 30 15.18 13.22 4.68
CA ALA A 30 15.89 12.87 3.44
C ALA A 30 15.73 11.41 3.04
N GLU A 31 15.52 10.53 4.02
CA GLU A 31 15.23 9.10 3.87
C GLU A 31 14.36 8.69 5.06
N LEU A 32 13.42 7.76 4.87
CA LEU A 32 12.62 7.18 5.95
C LEU A 32 12.99 5.71 6.20
N GLY A 33 12.89 5.27 7.45
CA GLY A 33 12.88 3.85 7.78
C GLY A 33 11.45 3.32 7.86
N PHE A 34 11.25 2.03 7.58
CA PHE A 34 9.96 1.37 7.84
C PHE A 34 10.15 -0.02 8.43
N SER A 35 9.19 -0.47 9.24
CA SER A 35 8.97 -1.89 9.51
C SER A 35 7.49 -2.22 9.48
N GLN A 36 7.17 -3.33 8.84
CA GLN A 36 5.84 -3.92 8.75
C GLN A 36 5.85 -5.23 9.53
N HIS A 37 4.76 -5.50 10.24
CA HIS A 37 4.58 -6.73 11.02
C HIS A 37 3.12 -7.17 10.89
N ALA A 38 2.83 -8.02 9.91
CA ALA A 38 1.49 -8.48 9.56
C ALA A 38 1.27 -9.96 9.86
N GLY A 39 0.00 -10.37 9.91
CA GLY A 39 -0.41 -11.76 10.06
C GLY A 39 -1.91 -11.95 9.85
N PHE A 40 -2.33 -13.17 9.57
CA PHE A 40 -3.73 -13.55 9.46
C PHE A 40 -4.38 -13.69 10.84
N GLY A 41 -5.63 -13.28 10.99
CA GLY A 41 -6.49 -13.66 12.11
C GLY A 41 -6.97 -15.11 12.03
N GLU A 42 -7.97 -15.47 12.84
CA GLU A 42 -8.62 -16.79 12.76
C GLU A 42 -9.48 -16.88 11.47
N PRO A 43 -9.19 -17.79 10.54
CA PRO A 43 -9.89 -17.85 9.25
C PRO A 43 -11.28 -18.48 9.37
N THR A 44 -12.30 -17.82 8.83
CA THR A 44 -13.65 -18.38 8.71
C THR A 44 -13.77 -19.17 7.41
N PHE A 45 -13.83 -20.50 7.54
CA PHE A 45 -14.04 -21.42 6.42
C PHE A 45 -15.52 -21.73 6.16
N PHE A 46 -15.86 -21.97 4.90
CA PHE A 46 -17.20 -22.29 4.43
C PHE A 46 -17.24 -23.67 3.74
N GLY A 47 -18.41 -24.32 3.78
CA GLY A 47 -18.61 -25.63 3.14
C GLY A 47 -18.02 -26.81 3.93
N THR A 48 -17.80 -27.93 3.23
CA THR A 48 -17.31 -29.20 3.82
C THR A 48 -16.41 -30.03 2.89
N SER A 49 -16.23 -29.59 1.65
CA SER A 49 -15.48 -30.26 0.58
C SER A 49 -13.97 -30.08 0.73
N LEU A 50 -13.57 -28.88 1.15
CA LEU A 50 -12.25 -28.50 1.63
C LEU A 50 -12.33 -28.22 3.14
N GLN A 51 -11.26 -28.50 3.89
CA GLN A 51 -11.26 -28.43 5.34
C GLN A 51 -10.00 -27.75 5.90
N TYR A 52 -10.21 -26.75 6.74
CA TYR A 52 -9.18 -26.04 7.51
C TYR A 52 -8.31 -27.00 8.34
N LYS A 53 -7.01 -26.71 8.43
CA LYS A 53 -6.00 -27.45 9.20
C LYS A 53 -5.35 -26.63 10.32
N PRO A 54 -5.99 -26.52 11.50
CA PRO A 54 -5.39 -25.91 12.69
C PRO A 54 -4.09 -26.58 13.18
N ALA A 55 -3.78 -27.80 12.71
CA ALA A 55 -2.51 -28.48 13.00
C ALA A 55 -1.33 -27.94 12.17
N SER A 56 -1.62 -27.20 11.10
CA SER A 56 -0.66 -26.62 10.15
C SER A 56 -0.59 -25.09 10.26
N ASP A 57 -1.29 -24.50 11.23
CA ASP A 57 -1.16 -23.10 11.60
C ASP A 57 0.27 -22.79 12.06
N VAL A 58 0.89 -21.75 11.50
CA VAL A 58 2.15 -21.20 12.02
C VAL A 58 1.84 -19.91 12.75
N VAL A 59 1.87 -19.97 14.08
CA VAL A 59 1.63 -18.80 14.95
C VAL A 59 2.69 -17.73 14.70
N ASN A 60 2.26 -16.48 14.55
CA ASN A 60 3.19 -15.37 14.42
C ASN A 60 3.91 -15.14 15.76
N THR A 61 5.24 -15.16 15.72
CA THR A 61 6.12 -15.04 16.90
C THR A 61 6.89 -13.72 16.94
N ASP A 62 6.65 -12.81 15.99
CA ASP A 62 7.18 -11.45 16.04
C ASP A 62 6.54 -10.68 17.21
N PRO A 63 7.32 -10.14 18.17
CA PRO A 63 6.81 -9.42 19.33
C PRO A 63 6.14 -8.07 18.98
N LEU A 64 6.18 -7.65 17.72
CA LEU A 64 5.52 -6.45 17.20
C LEU A 64 4.30 -6.78 16.31
N ALA A 65 4.10 -8.02 15.87
CA ALA A 65 2.88 -8.38 15.13
C ALA A 65 1.63 -8.29 16.03
N PRO A 66 0.43 -8.07 15.46
CA PRO A 66 -0.83 -8.13 16.21
C PRO A 66 -1.01 -9.48 16.90
N ALA A 67 -1.35 -9.45 18.19
CA ALA A 67 -1.34 -10.63 19.05
C ALA A 67 -2.41 -11.66 18.64
N GLY A 68 -2.00 -12.93 18.55
CA GLY A 68 -2.88 -14.04 18.15
C GLY A 68 -2.96 -14.27 16.63
N THR A 69 -2.16 -13.57 15.83
CA THR A 69 -2.07 -13.80 14.38
C THR A 69 -1.26 -15.03 14.00
N LEU A 70 -1.46 -15.50 12.77
CA LEU A 70 -0.71 -16.56 12.10
C LEU A 70 0.12 -15.96 10.95
N THR A 71 1.32 -16.50 10.68
CA THR A 71 2.07 -16.23 9.44
C THR A 71 1.69 -17.17 8.30
N SER A 72 1.07 -18.32 8.59
CA SER A 72 0.46 -19.18 7.58
C SER A 72 -0.64 -20.08 8.15
N PHE A 73 -1.59 -20.48 7.30
CA PHE A 73 -2.58 -21.53 7.58
C PHE A 73 -2.86 -22.36 6.32
N ALA A 74 -3.51 -23.52 6.48
CA ALA A 74 -3.66 -24.50 5.40
C ALA A 74 -5.06 -25.16 5.35
N TRP A 75 -5.37 -25.79 4.21
CA TRP A 75 -6.58 -26.55 3.97
C TRP A 75 -6.31 -27.77 3.08
N GLU A 76 -7.08 -28.85 3.25
CA GLU A 76 -6.97 -30.08 2.45
C GLU A 76 -8.35 -30.49 1.89
N GLY A 77 -8.35 -31.34 0.84
CA GLY A 77 -9.56 -31.97 0.35
C GLY A 77 -10.09 -33.04 1.31
N ALA A 78 -11.40 -33.08 1.56
CA ALA A 78 -12.02 -34.00 2.52
C ALA A 78 -11.79 -35.51 2.24
N ASN A 79 -11.26 -35.88 1.06
CA ASN A 79 -10.79 -37.23 0.72
C ASN A 79 -9.36 -37.27 0.15
N ASP A 80 -8.65 -36.14 0.12
CA ASP A 80 -7.36 -35.96 -0.56
C ASP A 80 -6.38 -35.21 0.36
N PRO A 81 -5.51 -35.92 1.10
CA PRO A 81 -4.76 -35.38 2.25
C PRO A 81 -3.49 -34.63 1.82
N VAL A 82 -3.65 -33.69 0.90
CA VAL A 82 -2.60 -32.80 0.40
C VAL A 82 -3.01 -31.36 0.69
N GLU A 83 -2.20 -30.67 1.48
CA GLU A 83 -2.54 -29.34 1.98
C GLU A 83 -2.15 -28.24 1.00
N SER A 84 -3.15 -27.54 0.45
CA SER A 84 -3.01 -26.17 -0.08
C SER A 84 -2.85 -25.20 1.10
N SER A 85 -2.16 -24.08 0.91
CA SER A 85 -1.90 -23.14 2.01
C SER A 85 -1.68 -21.70 1.57
N ILE A 86 -1.74 -20.79 2.53
CA ILE A 86 -1.36 -19.38 2.36
C ILE A 86 -0.38 -18.95 3.46
N ALA A 87 0.62 -18.17 3.09
CA ALA A 87 1.60 -17.57 3.98
C ALA A 87 1.73 -16.06 3.74
N ILE A 88 2.13 -15.31 4.78
CA ILE A 88 2.49 -13.90 4.71
C ILE A 88 3.86 -13.68 5.35
N VAL A 89 4.69 -12.85 4.70
CA VAL A 89 6.04 -12.48 5.13
C VAL A 89 6.18 -10.97 5.07
N SER A 90 6.34 -10.33 6.24
CA SER A 90 6.54 -8.89 6.37
C SER A 90 8.01 -8.47 6.36
N TYR A 91 8.27 -7.23 5.95
CA TYR A 91 9.61 -6.67 5.78
C TYR A 91 9.80 -5.33 6.50
N ASN A 92 11.07 -4.94 6.58
CA ASN A 92 11.54 -3.62 6.96
C ASN A 92 12.54 -3.13 5.91
N ASN A 93 12.90 -1.84 5.92
CA ASN A 93 13.84 -1.28 4.95
C ASN A 93 15.26 -1.91 4.99
N GLY A 94 15.56 -2.80 5.94
CA GLY A 94 16.80 -3.60 5.96
C GLY A 94 16.69 -5.00 5.35
N ASN A 95 15.50 -5.52 5.05
CA ASN A 95 15.30 -6.87 4.49
C ASN A 95 14.19 -7.00 3.43
N ALA A 96 13.54 -5.90 3.03
CA ALA A 96 12.61 -5.89 1.89
C ALA A 96 13.28 -6.47 0.63
N PRO A 97 12.56 -7.28 -0.17
CA PRO A 97 13.13 -7.89 -1.37
C PRO A 97 13.56 -6.81 -2.37
N THR A 98 14.51 -7.13 -3.25
CA THR A 98 14.93 -6.27 -4.38
C THR A 98 14.36 -6.75 -5.71
N ALA A 99 14.12 -8.05 -5.84
CA ALA A 99 13.50 -8.71 -6.98
C ALA A 99 12.75 -9.97 -6.53
N ASP A 100 11.85 -10.45 -7.38
CA ASP A 100 11.08 -11.68 -7.20
C ASP A 100 11.78 -12.91 -7.84
N LEU A 101 11.13 -14.09 -7.79
CA LEU A 101 11.65 -15.39 -8.24
C LEU A 101 12.08 -15.44 -9.71
N ASP A 102 11.44 -14.68 -10.60
CA ASP A 102 11.81 -14.56 -12.02
C ASP A 102 12.90 -13.51 -12.29
N GLY A 103 13.21 -12.67 -11.29
CA GLY A 103 14.11 -11.52 -11.39
C GLY A 103 13.41 -10.17 -11.65
N THR A 104 12.08 -10.12 -11.68
CA THR A 104 11.29 -8.88 -11.77
C THR A 104 11.56 -8.00 -10.54
N PRO A 105 11.86 -6.69 -10.70
CA PRO A 105 12.15 -5.80 -9.58
C PRO A 105 10.99 -5.68 -8.58
N LEU A 106 11.31 -5.66 -7.28
CA LEU A 106 10.36 -5.40 -6.19
C LEU A 106 10.66 -4.10 -5.43
N ARG A 107 11.56 -3.28 -5.98
CA ARG A 107 11.81 -1.89 -5.57
C ARG A 107 11.92 -1.00 -6.78
N TYR A 108 11.19 0.11 -6.74
CA TYR A 108 11.13 1.08 -7.82
C TYR A 108 11.35 2.48 -7.29
N THR A 109 11.93 3.35 -8.12
CA THR A 109 11.98 4.78 -7.84
C THR A 109 10.63 5.45 -8.13
N SER A 110 10.49 6.71 -7.73
CA SER A 110 9.37 7.59 -8.12
C SER A 110 9.06 7.71 -9.63
N THR A 111 9.93 7.19 -10.50
CA THR A 111 9.73 7.14 -11.97
C THR A 111 9.50 5.73 -12.52
N PHE A 112 9.29 4.74 -11.65
CA PHE A 112 9.22 3.30 -11.98
C PHE A 112 10.47 2.75 -12.70
N ALA A 113 11.63 3.39 -12.51
CA ALA A 113 12.92 2.76 -12.73
C ALA A 113 13.27 1.85 -11.55
N VAL A 114 14.20 0.91 -11.72
CA VAL A 114 14.66 0.02 -10.64
C VAL A 114 15.44 0.83 -9.58
N ASP A 115 15.12 0.65 -8.30
CA ASP A 115 15.97 1.14 -7.20
C ASP A 115 17.31 0.38 -7.20
N GLY A 116 18.41 1.12 -7.08
CA GLY A 116 19.76 0.58 -6.95
C GLY A 116 20.67 1.34 -5.98
N ASP A 117 20.15 2.29 -5.20
CA ASP A 117 20.90 2.88 -4.07
C ASP A 117 20.56 2.19 -2.74
N GLY A 118 19.39 1.57 -2.64
CA GLY A 118 18.97 0.81 -1.47
C GLY A 118 18.55 1.68 -0.29
N GLN A 119 18.18 2.93 -0.56
CA GLN A 119 17.57 3.88 0.37
C GLN A 119 16.07 4.03 0.05
N TRP A 120 15.22 4.20 1.06
CA TRP A 120 13.79 4.47 0.80
C TRP A 120 13.58 5.99 0.73
N ASN A 121 13.70 6.53 -0.49
CA ASN A 121 13.58 7.97 -0.76
C ASN A 121 12.14 8.38 -1.10
N GLU A 122 11.91 9.70 -1.21
CA GLU A 122 10.58 10.25 -1.52
C GLU A 122 10.07 9.78 -2.90
N GLY A 123 8.94 9.06 -2.86
CA GLY A 123 8.26 8.49 -4.02
C GLY A 123 8.74 7.11 -4.45
N ASP A 124 9.71 6.51 -3.75
CA ASP A 124 10.15 5.15 -4.04
C ASP A 124 9.12 4.12 -3.55
N TRP A 125 8.86 3.09 -4.34
CA TRP A 125 7.92 2.01 -4.04
C TRP A 125 8.67 0.75 -3.64
N TRP A 126 8.51 0.33 -2.40
CA TRP A 126 9.17 -0.85 -1.83
C TRP A 126 8.14 -1.84 -1.28
N VAL A 127 8.38 -3.14 -1.47
CA VAL A 127 7.52 -4.21 -0.91
C VAL A 127 7.65 -4.27 0.62
N ILE A 128 6.51 -4.25 1.30
CA ILE A 128 6.37 -4.31 2.77
C ILE A 128 5.83 -5.66 3.27
N ASP A 129 5.02 -6.34 2.46
CA ASP A 129 4.57 -7.72 2.69
C ASP A 129 4.58 -8.52 1.38
N THR A 130 4.92 -9.80 1.46
CA THR A 130 4.61 -10.79 0.41
C THR A 130 3.59 -11.76 0.96
N ILE A 131 2.49 -11.96 0.23
CA ILE A 131 1.55 -13.06 0.43
C ILE A 131 1.87 -14.13 -0.62
N THR A 132 1.98 -15.39 -0.19
CA THR A 132 2.22 -16.53 -1.09
C THR A 132 1.13 -17.57 -0.88
N GLN A 133 0.37 -17.87 -1.93
CA GLN A 133 -0.51 -19.03 -2.00
C GLN A 133 0.28 -20.24 -2.54
N THR A 134 -0.01 -21.43 -2.03
CA THR A 134 0.53 -22.72 -2.51
C THR A 134 -0.65 -23.62 -2.86
N ASN A 135 -0.91 -23.82 -4.16
CA ASN A 135 -1.96 -24.72 -4.66
C ASN A 135 -1.42 -26.16 -4.75
N ARG A 136 -2.25 -27.14 -4.37
CA ARG A 136 -2.00 -28.58 -4.47
C ARG A 136 -3.18 -29.29 -5.12
N THR A 137 -2.94 -30.46 -5.73
CA THR A 137 -3.99 -31.14 -6.49
C THR A 137 -5.18 -31.52 -5.62
N LEU A 138 -6.34 -30.94 -5.92
CA LEU A 138 -7.62 -31.33 -5.34
C LEU A 138 -8.32 -32.37 -6.24
N THR A 139 -7.78 -33.60 -6.31
CA THR A 139 -8.28 -34.60 -7.28
C THR A 139 -9.68 -35.11 -6.96
N THR A 140 -10.06 -35.16 -5.67
CA THR A 140 -11.32 -35.74 -5.20
C THR A 140 -11.96 -34.97 -4.04
N LEU A 141 -12.65 -33.87 -4.38
CA LEU A 141 -13.48 -33.14 -3.42
C LEU A 141 -14.63 -34.00 -2.86
N GLY A 142 -14.94 -33.81 -1.56
CA GLY A 142 -16.10 -34.42 -0.90
C GLY A 142 -17.46 -33.77 -1.23
N GLY A 143 -17.50 -32.85 -2.18
CA GLY A 143 -18.66 -32.05 -2.57
C GLY A 143 -18.26 -30.95 -3.57
N ALA A 144 -19.14 -30.01 -3.86
CA ALA A 144 -18.76 -28.81 -4.61
C ALA A 144 -17.85 -27.90 -3.78
N VAL A 145 -16.99 -27.10 -4.42
CA VAL A 145 -16.41 -25.92 -3.75
C VAL A 145 -17.51 -24.89 -3.50
N VAL A 146 -17.32 -24.03 -2.51
CA VAL A 146 -18.17 -22.87 -2.22
C VAL A 146 -17.35 -21.61 -2.35
N ASP A 147 -18.01 -20.55 -2.83
CA ASP A 147 -17.43 -19.23 -3.03
C ASP A 147 -17.99 -18.25 -1.98
N PRO A 148 -17.17 -17.62 -1.12
CA PRO A 148 -15.74 -17.91 -0.93
C PRO A 148 -15.52 -19.24 -0.17
N LEU A 149 -14.33 -19.83 -0.32
CA LEU A 149 -13.87 -20.96 0.48
C LEU A 149 -13.60 -20.50 1.92
N TRP A 150 -12.89 -19.38 2.07
CA TRP A 150 -12.61 -18.78 3.36
C TRP A 150 -12.56 -17.25 3.30
N VAL A 151 -12.76 -16.63 4.46
CA VAL A 151 -12.54 -15.19 4.71
C VAL A 151 -11.65 -15.06 5.94
N VAL A 152 -10.63 -14.21 5.87
CA VAL A 152 -9.75 -13.92 7.01
C VAL A 152 -9.33 -12.45 7.03
N ASP A 153 -9.19 -11.91 8.23
CA ASP A 153 -8.67 -10.57 8.46
C ASP A 153 -7.14 -10.59 8.44
N THR A 154 -6.51 -9.76 7.60
CA THR A 154 -5.07 -9.48 7.69
C THR A 154 -4.85 -8.30 8.61
N LEU A 155 -4.15 -8.54 9.73
CA LEU A 155 -3.88 -7.56 10.77
C LEU A 155 -2.42 -7.12 10.70
N ALA A 156 -2.14 -5.82 10.73
CA ALA A 156 -0.77 -5.31 10.62
C ALA A 156 -0.42 -4.24 11.67
N ASN A 157 0.88 -4.13 11.95
CA ASN A 157 1.50 -3.06 12.72
C ASN A 157 2.57 -2.36 11.87
N LEU A 158 2.14 -1.35 11.11
CA LEU A 158 3.01 -0.54 10.27
C LEU A 158 3.72 0.53 11.10
N ARG A 159 5.03 0.71 10.90
CA ARG A 159 5.85 1.71 11.59
C ARG A 159 6.75 2.44 10.63
N ILE A 160 6.73 3.78 10.72
CA ILE A 160 7.61 4.67 9.95
C ILE A 160 8.54 5.40 10.91
N TYR A 161 9.80 5.48 10.53
CA TYR A 161 10.90 6.05 11.29
C TYR A 161 11.49 7.23 10.52
N ALA A 162 11.92 8.26 11.26
CA ALA A 162 12.59 9.44 10.69
C ALA A 162 14.04 9.18 10.26
N ASP A 163 14.51 7.93 10.38
CA ASP A 163 15.83 7.46 10.02
C ASP A 163 15.80 6.02 9.49
N ALA A 164 16.66 5.73 8.50
CA ALA A 164 16.79 4.39 7.92
C ALA A 164 17.25 3.30 8.90
N ALA A 165 17.92 3.69 10.00
CA ALA A 165 18.36 2.79 11.07
C ALA A 165 17.22 2.42 12.06
N ARG A 166 16.02 3.00 11.88
CA ARG A 166 14.80 2.74 12.66
C ARG A 166 14.95 3.02 14.17
N THR A 167 15.51 4.18 14.49
CA THR A 167 15.78 4.61 15.88
C THR A 167 14.85 5.71 16.38
N ASP A 168 14.29 6.54 15.49
CA ASP A 168 13.35 7.63 15.81
C ASP A 168 11.98 7.36 15.16
N LEU A 169 11.02 6.86 15.95
CA LEU A 169 9.68 6.53 15.46
C LEU A 169 8.88 7.80 15.13
N ALA A 170 8.52 7.97 13.85
CA ALA A 170 7.74 9.10 13.36
C ALA A 170 6.22 8.83 13.31
N TYR A 171 5.82 7.60 12.99
CA TYR A 171 4.43 7.17 12.90
C TYR A 171 4.28 5.67 13.16
N ALA A 172 3.13 5.25 13.68
CA ALA A 172 2.75 3.85 13.79
C ALA A 172 1.23 3.69 13.67
N ASP A 173 0.80 2.70 12.89
CA ASP A 173 -0.55 2.13 12.96
C ASP A 173 -0.44 0.66 13.40
N PRO A 174 -0.68 0.36 14.70
CA PRO A 174 -0.65 -0.99 15.25
C PRO A 174 -1.98 -1.75 15.06
N THR A 175 -2.88 -1.23 14.22
CA THR A 175 -4.30 -1.57 14.19
C THR A 175 -4.89 -1.69 12.78
N THR A 176 -4.07 -1.66 11.73
CA THR A 176 -4.55 -1.85 10.35
C THR A 176 -5.20 -3.23 10.22
N ASN A 177 -6.41 -3.29 9.66
CA ASN A 177 -7.13 -4.53 9.41
C ASN A 177 -7.77 -4.51 8.02
N ASN A 178 -7.35 -5.45 7.17
CA ASN A 178 -7.85 -5.64 5.81
C ASN A 178 -8.41 -7.05 5.65
N SER A 179 -9.73 -7.18 5.50
CA SER A 179 -10.38 -8.47 5.29
C SER A 179 -10.20 -8.95 3.85
N ILE A 180 -9.76 -10.20 3.69
CA ILE A 180 -9.58 -10.86 2.40
C ILE A 180 -10.48 -12.09 2.30
N SER A 181 -11.09 -12.28 1.13
CA SER A 181 -11.86 -13.46 0.76
C SER A 181 -11.11 -14.25 -0.31
N PHE A 182 -11.20 -15.57 -0.26
CA PHE A 182 -10.53 -16.46 -1.21
C PHE A 182 -11.48 -17.54 -1.72
N ASN A 183 -11.43 -17.78 -3.02
CA ASN A 183 -12.16 -18.81 -3.74
C ASN A 183 -11.14 -19.71 -4.46
N GLU A 184 -10.87 -20.89 -3.89
CA GLU A 184 -10.15 -21.96 -4.58
C GLU A 184 -11.05 -22.50 -5.69
N THR A 185 -10.51 -22.80 -6.87
CA THR A 185 -11.32 -23.45 -7.92
C THR A 185 -11.00 -24.95 -8.02
N LEU A 186 -11.06 -25.53 -9.21
CA LEU A 186 -10.96 -26.98 -9.41
C LEU A 186 -9.88 -27.30 -10.42
N ASN A 187 -8.82 -27.99 -9.97
CA ASN A 187 -7.68 -28.47 -10.75
C ASN A 187 -8.11 -29.24 -12.01
N THR A 188 -8.39 -28.55 -13.12
CA THR A 188 -8.98 -29.17 -14.32
C THR A 188 -8.71 -28.43 -15.63
N SER A 189 -8.36 -29.20 -16.65
CA SER A 189 -8.18 -28.73 -18.03
C SER A 189 -9.50 -28.58 -18.81
N THR A 190 -10.65 -28.47 -18.12
CA THR A 190 -11.98 -28.39 -18.74
C THR A 190 -12.71 -27.10 -18.39
N GLU A 191 -12.73 -26.16 -19.33
CA GLU A 191 -13.45 -24.87 -19.26
C GLU A 191 -14.90 -25.00 -18.74
N ALA A 192 -15.58 -26.11 -19.05
CA ALA A 192 -16.95 -26.39 -18.60
C ALA A 192 -17.14 -26.52 -17.07
N ALA A 193 -16.06 -26.53 -16.29
CA ALA A 193 -16.09 -26.54 -14.82
C ALA A 193 -15.91 -25.15 -14.19
N CYS A 194 -15.44 -24.14 -14.95
CA CYS A 194 -14.99 -22.85 -14.45
C CYS A 194 -15.67 -21.68 -15.17
N ALA A 195 -15.75 -20.51 -14.54
CA ALA A 195 -16.69 -19.44 -14.93
C ALA A 195 -16.20 -18.50 -16.05
N GLY A 196 -15.75 -19.05 -17.18
CA GLY A 196 -15.41 -18.29 -18.39
C GLY A 196 -14.02 -17.66 -18.39
N LEU A 197 -13.81 -16.68 -19.27
CA LEU A 197 -12.52 -16.02 -19.49
C LEU A 197 -12.12 -15.14 -18.30
N ASN A 198 -11.03 -15.52 -17.64
CA ASN A 198 -10.26 -14.68 -16.73
C ASN A 198 -9.34 -13.70 -17.51
N PRO A 199 -8.76 -12.69 -16.84
CA PRO A 199 -7.81 -11.77 -17.48
C PRO A 199 -6.46 -12.42 -17.89
N LEU A 200 -6.11 -13.55 -17.28
CA LEU A 200 -4.84 -14.27 -17.50
C LEU A 200 -4.84 -15.19 -18.73
N GLU A 201 -6.00 -15.40 -19.39
CA GLU A 201 -6.21 -16.38 -20.46
C GLU A 201 -5.90 -17.85 -20.08
N THR A 202 -5.74 -18.13 -18.78
CA THR A 202 -5.65 -19.45 -18.15
C THR A 202 -7.04 -20.08 -18.00
N LEU A 203 -7.11 -21.27 -17.40
CA LEU A 203 -8.37 -21.86 -16.92
C LEU A 203 -8.27 -22.03 -15.40
N CYS A 204 -9.39 -21.80 -14.72
CA CYS A 204 -9.56 -22.15 -13.30
C CYS A 204 -8.52 -21.51 -12.36
N ASP A 205 -8.22 -20.21 -12.51
CA ASP A 205 -7.44 -19.50 -11.49
C ASP A 205 -8.15 -19.51 -10.14
N ASP A 206 -7.38 -19.62 -9.06
CA ASP A 206 -7.89 -19.26 -7.74
C ASP A 206 -7.99 -17.74 -7.60
N ILE A 207 -8.95 -17.27 -6.81
CA ILE A 207 -9.35 -15.86 -6.79
C ILE A 207 -9.32 -15.31 -5.37
N PHE A 208 -8.48 -14.30 -5.14
CA PHE A 208 -8.55 -13.43 -3.97
C PHE A 208 -9.43 -12.22 -4.27
N THR A 209 -10.20 -11.75 -3.29
CA THR A 209 -10.90 -10.46 -3.37
C THR A 209 -10.85 -9.70 -2.04
N ALA A 210 -10.58 -8.40 -2.12
CA ALA A 210 -10.51 -7.45 -1.02
C ALA A 210 -11.22 -6.14 -1.38
N SER A 211 -11.46 -5.26 -0.41
CA SER A 211 -11.88 -3.87 -0.70
C SER A 211 -10.70 -3.04 -1.20
N SER A 212 -10.90 -2.10 -2.12
CA SER A 212 -9.88 -1.11 -2.48
C SER A 212 -9.56 -0.14 -1.34
N ASP A 213 -10.50 0.07 -0.41
CA ASP A 213 -10.30 0.94 0.76
C ASP A 213 -9.24 0.38 1.73
N ALA A 214 -8.90 -0.91 1.62
CA ALA A 214 -7.79 -1.55 2.33
C ALA A 214 -6.41 -0.93 2.01
N PHE A 215 -6.30 -0.21 0.89
CA PHE A 215 -5.09 0.44 0.40
C PHE A 215 -5.20 1.98 0.46
N ALA A 216 -6.17 2.51 1.22
CA ALA A 216 -6.37 3.94 1.40
C ALA A 216 -5.10 4.62 1.97
N PRO A 217 -4.64 5.75 1.40
CA PRO A 217 -3.47 6.46 1.90
C PRO A 217 -3.60 6.91 3.36
N VAL A 218 -2.54 6.72 4.15
CA VAL A 218 -2.45 7.21 5.54
C VAL A 218 -1.45 8.36 5.65
N SER A 219 -1.71 9.29 6.56
CA SER A 219 -0.97 10.55 6.64
C SER A 219 -0.51 10.87 8.06
N PHE A 220 0.72 11.38 8.20
CA PHE A 220 1.20 11.98 9.45
C PHE A 220 1.86 13.34 9.20
N VAL A 221 2.03 14.15 10.25
CA VAL A 221 2.68 15.46 10.17
C VAL A 221 3.86 15.50 11.12
N ARG A 222 5.04 15.84 10.59
CA ARG A 222 6.29 15.95 11.36
C ARG A 222 7.14 17.10 10.82
N ASP A 223 7.71 17.89 11.73
CA ASP A 223 8.70 18.95 11.45
C ASP A 223 8.30 19.98 10.36
N GLY A 224 6.99 20.21 10.20
CA GLY A 224 6.42 21.14 9.21
C GLY A 224 6.00 20.50 7.88
N TYR A 225 6.13 19.19 7.74
CA TYR A 225 5.75 18.44 6.54
C TYR A 225 4.64 17.43 6.85
N ARG A 226 3.71 17.28 5.91
CA ARG A 226 2.77 16.16 5.84
C ARG A 226 3.44 15.07 5.01
N TYR A 227 3.56 13.89 5.60
CA TYR A 227 3.99 12.68 4.92
C TYR A 227 2.75 11.87 4.58
N ASP A 228 2.59 11.55 3.30
CA ASP A 228 1.47 10.79 2.76
C ASP A 228 1.97 9.44 2.27
N LEU A 229 1.63 8.38 3.00
CA LEU A 229 1.93 6.99 2.63
C LEU A 229 0.87 6.50 1.65
N SER A 230 1.29 5.94 0.52
CA SER A 230 0.43 5.34 -0.49
C SER A 230 0.76 3.86 -0.62
N PHE A 231 -0.27 3.03 -0.84
CA PHE A 231 -0.14 1.58 -0.96
C PHE A 231 -0.63 1.11 -2.33
N THR A 232 -0.07 0.00 -2.80
CA THR A 232 -0.50 -0.73 -4.00
C THR A 232 -0.21 -2.21 -3.84
N LEU A 233 -0.81 -3.04 -4.69
CA LEU A 233 -0.30 -4.37 -4.96
C LEU A 233 0.63 -4.34 -6.17
N PHE A 234 1.64 -5.20 -6.17
CA PHE A 234 2.33 -5.67 -7.37
C PHE A 234 1.99 -7.14 -7.60
N ALA A 235 1.83 -7.49 -8.87
CA ALA A 235 1.82 -8.88 -9.32
C ALA A 235 3.11 -9.59 -8.89
N GLY A 236 3.00 -10.84 -8.44
CA GLY A 236 4.13 -11.70 -8.14
C GLY A 236 4.19 -12.91 -9.08
N THR A 237 5.34 -13.57 -9.09
CA THR A 237 5.65 -14.75 -9.89
C THR A 237 4.82 -15.95 -9.46
N SER A 238 4.21 -16.61 -10.44
CA SER A 238 3.61 -17.92 -10.27
C SER A 238 4.57 -19.02 -10.76
N THR A 239 4.71 -20.09 -9.99
CA THR A 239 5.58 -21.23 -10.31
C THR A 239 4.79 -22.49 -10.58
N ASP A 240 5.23 -23.26 -11.57
CA ASP A 240 4.83 -24.66 -11.78
C ASP A 240 5.97 -25.56 -11.30
N ASN A 241 5.69 -26.40 -10.30
CA ASN A 241 6.65 -27.29 -9.65
C ASN A 241 7.98 -26.59 -9.24
N GLY A 242 7.88 -25.33 -8.80
CA GLY A 242 9.02 -24.50 -8.38
C GLY A 242 9.79 -23.80 -9.51
N VAL A 243 9.30 -23.85 -10.75
CA VAL A 243 9.86 -23.10 -11.90
C VAL A 243 8.91 -21.94 -12.27
N PRO A 244 9.38 -20.68 -12.40
CA PRO A 244 8.57 -19.57 -12.88
C PRO A 244 7.84 -19.90 -14.20
N SER A 245 6.52 -19.76 -14.19
CA SER A 245 5.61 -20.25 -15.24
C SER A 245 4.49 -19.24 -15.59
N GLY A 246 4.26 -18.23 -14.74
CA GLY A 246 3.35 -17.12 -15.00
C GLY A 246 3.49 -16.02 -13.94
N THR A 247 2.50 -15.14 -13.87
CA THR A 247 2.36 -14.11 -12.82
C THR A 247 0.90 -14.04 -12.37
N SER A 248 0.66 -13.66 -11.12
CA SER A 248 -0.65 -13.23 -10.64
C SER A 248 -1.12 -11.97 -11.39
N GLU A 249 -2.41 -11.77 -11.60
CA GLU A 249 -2.97 -10.53 -12.20
C GLU A 249 -3.85 -9.78 -11.21
N VAL A 250 -3.67 -8.46 -11.11
CA VAL A 250 -4.36 -7.59 -10.14
C VAL A 250 -5.33 -6.66 -10.84
N VAL A 251 -6.63 -6.84 -10.60
CA VAL A 251 -7.70 -6.04 -11.20
C VAL A 251 -8.37 -5.16 -10.13
N LEU A 252 -8.35 -3.84 -10.34
CA LEU A 252 -9.18 -2.90 -9.59
C LEU A 252 -10.55 -2.77 -10.26
N ASN A 253 -11.60 -3.21 -9.58
CA ASN A 253 -12.95 -3.26 -10.12
C ASN A 253 -13.69 -1.91 -9.95
N PRO A 254 -14.64 -1.58 -10.85
CA PRO A 254 -15.43 -0.34 -10.77
C PRO A 254 -16.35 -0.21 -9.54
N ASP A 255 -16.49 -1.27 -8.73
CA ASP A 255 -17.33 -1.31 -7.53
C ASP A 255 -16.59 -1.01 -6.22
N GLY A 256 -15.27 -0.82 -6.26
CA GLY A 256 -14.43 -0.62 -5.07
C GLY A 256 -13.88 -1.91 -4.46
N THR A 257 -13.84 -3.00 -5.24
CA THR A 257 -13.07 -4.21 -4.90
C THR A 257 -11.77 -4.30 -5.68
N ILE A 258 -10.80 -5.03 -5.13
CA ILE A 258 -9.61 -5.51 -5.84
C ILE A 258 -9.74 -7.03 -5.91
N THR A 259 -9.64 -7.58 -7.12
CA THR A 259 -9.56 -9.02 -7.37
C THR A 259 -8.13 -9.35 -7.79
N VAL A 260 -7.56 -10.42 -7.23
CA VAL A 260 -6.29 -10.98 -7.70
C VAL A 260 -6.52 -12.41 -8.18
N TYR A 261 -6.15 -12.67 -9.43
CA TYR A 261 -6.21 -13.98 -10.04
C TYR A 261 -4.83 -14.64 -9.90
N THR A 262 -4.78 -15.87 -9.40
CA THR A 262 -3.55 -16.65 -9.25
C THR A 262 -3.59 -17.90 -10.13
N PRO A 263 -2.69 -18.05 -11.13
CA PRO A 263 -2.61 -19.21 -12.00
C PRO A 263 -2.63 -20.56 -11.28
N GLU A 264 -3.50 -21.46 -11.73
CA GLU A 264 -3.60 -22.82 -11.22
C GLU A 264 -2.47 -23.71 -11.76
N PHE A 265 -1.35 -23.72 -11.02
CA PHE A 265 -0.23 -24.64 -11.23
C PHE A 265 -0.19 -25.71 -10.14
N ASN A 266 0.39 -26.88 -10.45
CA ASN A 266 0.16 -28.08 -9.64
C ASN A 266 1.34 -29.07 -9.65
N PRO A 267 2.14 -29.14 -8.57
CA PRO A 267 2.08 -28.29 -7.38
C PRO A 267 2.58 -26.88 -7.73
N GLY A 268 1.83 -25.85 -7.31
CA GLY A 268 2.11 -24.47 -7.68
C GLY A 268 2.27 -23.53 -6.50
N THR A 269 2.85 -22.36 -6.78
CA THR A 269 2.84 -21.22 -5.85
C THR A 269 2.56 -19.94 -6.62
N SER A 270 1.79 -19.01 -6.06
CA SER A 270 1.60 -17.67 -6.62
C SER A 270 1.83 -16.61 -5.54
N SER A 271 2.68 -15.62 -5.83
CA SER A 271 2.93 -14.48 -4.94
C SER A 271 2.09 -13.25 -5.31
N ILE A 272 1.83 -12.43 -4.29
CA ILE A 272 1.22 -11.11 -4.38
C ILE A 272 1.99 -10.21 -3.40
N HIS A 273 2.46 -9.05 -3.84
CA HIS A 273 3.28 -8.17 -3.00
C HIS A 273 2.54 -6.88 -2.65
N VAL A 274 2.46 -6.54 -1.37
CA VAL A 274 2.00 -5.22 -0.91
C VAL A 274 3.20 -4.28 -0.95
N ALA A 275 3.09 -3.19 -1.70
CA ALA A 275 4.12 -2.17 -1.82
C ALA A 275 3.65 -0.82 -1.26
N MET A 276 4.59 -0.07 -0.69
CA MET A 276 4.37 1.23 -0.06
C MET A 276 5.33 2.28 -0.61
N SER A 277 4.86 3.52 -0.72
CA SER A 277 5.65 4.71 -1.03
C SER A 277 5.22 5.89 -0.16
N TYR A 278 6.03 6.97 -0.12
CA TYR A 278 5.69 8.20 0.59
C TYR A 278 5.95 9.47 -0.22
N MET A 279 5.13 10.50 0.01
CA MET A 279 5.33 11.89 -0.48
C MET A 279 5.43 12.86 0.71
N ALA A 280 6.25 13.91 0.62
CA ALA A 280 6.53 14.87 1.70
C ALA A 280 6.11 16.31 1.34
N THR A 281 4.85 16.66 1.61
CA THR A 281 4.30 17.99 1.30
C THR A 281 4.50 18.98 2.45
N ALA A 282 5.16 20.12 2.19
CA ALA A 282 5.31 21.20 3.17
C ALA A 282 3.95 21.77 3.62
N VAL A 283 3.70 21.83 4.93
CA VAL A 283 2.47 22.38 5.52
C VAL A 283 2.58 23.91 5.58
N PRO A 284 1.69 24.69 4.94
CA PRO A 284 1.77 26.14 4.97
C PRO A 284 1.62 26.71 6.40
N GLU A 285 2.58 27.52 6.85
CA GLU A 285 2.51 28.10 8.18
C GLU A 285 1.25 28.98 8.37
N PRO A 286 0.60 28.95 9.56
CA PRO A 286 -0.46 29.89 9.90
C PRO A 286 -0.04 31.37 9.80
N SER A 287 1.26 31.65 9.93
CA SER A 287 1.87 32.96 9.73
C SER A 287 1.66 33.49 8.30
N VAL A 288 1.83 32.63 7.28
CA VAL A 288 1.70 32.96 5.86
C VAL A 288 0.22 33.18 5.50
N LEU A 289 -0.67 32.31 5.99
CA LEU A 289 -2.12 32.48 5.83
C LEU A 289 -2.61 33.78 6.51
N GLY A 290 -2.12 34.06 7.72
CA GLY A 290 -2.40 35.30 8.45
C GLY A 290 -1.89 36.55 7.71
N LEU A 291 -0.67 36.50 7.16
CA LEU A 291 -0.07 37.59 6.39
C LEU A 291 -0.82 37.83 5.06
N PHE A 292 -1.24 36.76 4.37
CA PHE A 292 -2.03 36.85 3.14
C PHE A 292 -3.42 37.45 3.40
N GLY A 293 -4.10 37.00 4.45
CA GLY A 293 -5.37 37.57 4.90
C GLY A 293 -5.26 39.04 5.33
N ALA A 294 -4.22 39.38 6.10
CA ALA A 294 -3.93 40.76 6.48
C ALA A 294 -3.58 41.65 5.28
N GLY A 295 -2.84 41.12 4.30
CA GLY A 295 -2.53 41.78 3.04
C GLY A 295 -3.77 42.08 2.20
N MET A 296 -4.67 41.10 2.05
CA MET A 296 -5.96 41.30 1.37
C MET A 296 -6.86 42.32 2.10
N LEU A 297 -6.90 42.29 3.44
CA LEU A 297 -7.61 43.31 4.23
C LEU A 297 -7.01 44.71 4.01
N ALA A 298 -5.68 44.85 4.06
CA ALA A 298 -4.99 46.12 3.83
C ALA A 298 -5.26 46.68 2.42
N LEU A 299 -5.23 45.83 1.39
CA LEU A 299 -5.59 46.18 0.02
C LEU A 299 -7.07 46.61 -0.09
N GLY A 300 -7.98 45.92 0.60
CA GLY A 300 -9.40 46.28 0.67
C GLY A 300 -9.65 47.66 1.30
N PHE A 301 -8.94 47.98 2.39
CA PHE A 301 -9.02 49.30 3.01
C PHE A 301 -8.38 50.41 2.15
N ALA A 302 -7.25 50.13 1.49
CA ALA A 302 -6.62 51.05 0.55
C ALA A 302 -7.51 51.35 -0.67
N GLY A 303 -8.14 50.31 -1.24
CA GLY A 303 -9.10 50.43 -2.33
C GLY A 303 -10.34 51.25 -1.95
N ARG A 304 -10.87 51.07 -0.74
CA ARG A 304 -11.98 51.90 -0.22
C ARG A 304 -11.58 53.37 -0.03
N ARG A 305 -10.34 53.68 0.38
CA ARG A 305 -9.85 55.07 0.46
C ARG A 305 -9.74 55.73 -0.92
N ARG A 306 -9.25 55.02 -1.94
CA ARG A 306 -9.16 55.52 -3.33
C ARG A 306 -10.51 55.79 -4.02
N LYS A 307 -11.65 55.34 -3.46
CA LYS A 307 -13.01 55.67 -3.95
C LYS A 307 -13.69 56.80 -3.16
N LYS A 308 -12.97 57.52 -2.29
CA LYS A 308 -13.46 58.65 -1.49
C LYS A 308 -12.54 59.89 -1.56
N ALA A 309 -11.73 59.97 -2.60
CA ALA A 309 -10.86 61.09 -2.96
C ALA A 309 -11.03 61.39 -4.46
#